data_AF-A0A978TBF0-F1
#
_entry.id   AF-A0A978TBF0-F1
#
_cell.length_a   1.000
_cell.length_b   1.000
_cell.length_c   1.000
_cell.angle_alpha   90.00
_cell.angle_beta   90.00
_cell.angle_gamma   90.00
#
_symmetry.space_group_name_H-M   'P 1'
#
loop_
_entity.id
_entity.type
_entity.pdbx_description
1 polymer ?
#
loop_
_entity_poly.entity_id
_entity_poly.type
_entity_poly.pdbx_seq_one_letter_code
_entity_poly.pdbx_strand_id
1 'polypeptide(L)'
;MTQLGGLSLALALAAAPGLAQGPVVIESSQIIIHPTILWPYPRPLPREHRVRVEFDAQGTDWGAVYLDGRLIYRPHNFDRQKTLYLPPGGYRLEITGVVRSDLWASGYLDLGRDHSQIVVVRFSKAGGVTVSGGPYVWIPD
;
A
#
# COMPACT_ATOMS: atom_id res chain seq x y z
N MET A 1 -15.01 77.95 -10.71
CA MET A 1 -14.43 76.92 -9.84
C MET A 1 -14.93 75.58 -10.31
N THR A 2 -13.99 74.66 -10.51
CA THR A 2 -14.04 73.42 -11.30
C THR A 2 -14.29 72.21 -10.40
N GLN A 3 -15.08 71.23 -10.85
CA GLN A 3 -15.10 69.77 -10.51
C GLN A 3 -16.40 69.19 -11.09
N LEU A 4 -16.57 67.96 -11.59
CA LEU A 4 -15.79 66.75 -11.89
C LEU A 4 -16.71 66.01 -12.90
N GLY A 5 -16.23 65.46 -14.01
CA GLY A 5 -15.58 64.16 -14.06
C GLY A 5 -16.55 63.09 -14.56
N GLY A 6 -16.10 62.22 -15.47
CA GLY A 6 -16.77 60.93 -15.73
C GLY A 6 -17.14 60.67 -17.19
N LEU A 7 -16.27 59.96 -17.89
CA LEU A 7 -16.43 59.38 -19.22
C LEU A 7 -17.52 58.30 -19.27
N SER A 8 -18.20 58.16 -20.41
CA SER A 8 -18.28 56.89 -21.18
C SER A 8 -19.11 57.04 -22.48
N LEU A 9 -18.39 56.97 -23.61
CA LEU A 9 -18.78 56.52 -24.96
C LEU A 9 -19.30 55.05 -24.88
N ALA A 10 -20.08 54.42 -25.76
CA ALA A 10 -20.69 54.69 -27.07
C ALA A 10 -21.88 53.69 -27.20
N LEU A 11 -23.07 54.09 -27.65
CA LEU A 11 -23.63 54.00 -29.01
C LEU A 11 -23.66 52.61 -29.70
N ALA A 12 -24.86 52.02 -29.65
CA ALA A 12 -25.64 51.23 -30.62
C ALA A 12 -24.98 50.51 -31.83
N LEU A 13 -25.46 49.27 -32.09
CA LEU A 13 -25.88 48.88 -33.45
C LEU A 13 -26.93 47.75 -33.42
N ALA A 14 -27.86 47.81 -34.37
CA ALA A 14 -29.13 47.09 -34.42
C ALA A 14 -29.16 45.90 -35.42
N ALA A 15 -30.20 45.07 -35.24
CA ALA A 15 -31.02 44.36 -36.25
C ALA A 15 -30.63 42.98 -36.84
N ALA A 16 -31.38 41.95 -36.37
CA ALA A 16 -32.14 40.87 -37.07
C ALA A 16 -31.43 39.87 -38.03
N PRO A 17 -32.04 38.72 -38.46
CA PRO A 17 -33.36 38.13 -38.17
C PRO A 17 -33.33 36.63 -37.74
N GLY A 18 -34.51 36.04 -37.50
CA GLY A 18 -34.68 34.62 -37.18
C GLY A 18 -34.36 33.66 -38.33
N LEU A 19 -34.03 32.41 -37.98
CA LEU A 19 -33.91 31.30 -38.92
C LEU A 19 -34.75 30.12 -38.42
N ALA A 20 -35.59 29.65 -39.34
CA ALA A 20 -36.56 28.59 -39.18
C ALA A 20 -35.92 27.24 -38.84
N GLN A 21 -36.62 26.46 -38.03
CA GLN A 21 -36.35 25.05 -37.80
C GLN A 21 -36.64 24.25 -39.08
N GLY A 22 -35.59 23.74 -39.74
CA GLY A 22 -35.70 22.68 -40.74
C GLY A 22 -35.47 21.30 -40.08
N PRO A 23 -36.10 20.22 -40.56
CA PRO A 23 -35.86 18.89 -40.01
C PRO A 23 -34.44 18.42 -40.36
N VAL A 24 -33.63 18.16 -39.34
CA VAL A 24 -32.35 17.47 -39.47
C VAL A 24 -32.65 16.02 -39.84
N VAL A 25 -32.36 15.65 -41.08
CA VAL A 25 -32.31 14.26 -41.52
C VAL A 25 -31.09 13.63 -40.83
N ILE A 26 -31.33 12.75 -39.85
CA ILE A 26 -30.27 11.95 -39.23
C ILE A 26 -29.94 10.82 -40.21
N GLU A 27 -28.91 11.03 -41.02
CA GLU A 27 -28.30 9.99 -41.83
C GLU A 27 -27.69 8.94 -40.89
N SER A 28 -28.26 7.72 -40.89
CA SER A 28 -27.74 6.61 -40.10
C SER A 28 -26.48 6.06 -40.76
N SER A 29 -25.33 6.64 -40.41
CA SER A 29 -24.02 6.08 -40.75
C SER A 29 -23.85 4.77 -39.97
N GLN A 30 -23.97 3.63 -40.66
CA GLN A 30 -23.63 2.34 -40.10
C GLN A 30 -22.13 2.32 -39.75
N ILE A 31 -21.82 2.40 -38.45
CA ILE A 31 -20.47 2.16 -37.95
C ILE A 31 -20.20 0.66 -38.09
N ILE A 32 -19.41 0.28 -39.09
CA ILE A 32 -18.85 -1.06 -39.19
C ILE A 32 -17.76 -1.16 -38.12
N ILE A 33 -18.13 -1.72 -36.97
CA ILE A 33 -17.18 -2.03 -35.89
C ILE A 33 -16.39 -3.26 -36.33
N HIS A 34 -15.15 -3.06 -36.81
CA HIS A 34 -14.21 -4.17 -36.94
C HIS A 34 -13.85 -4.69 -35.55
N PRO A 35 -14.04 -5.97 -35.23
CA PRO A 35 -13.59 -6.52 -33.96
C PRO A 35 -12.05 -6.60 -34.00
N THR A 36 -11.38 -5.63 -33.39
CA THR A 36 -9.98 -5.80 -33.00
C THR A 36 -9.93 -6.96 -32.01
N ILE A 37 -9.43 -8.10 -32.45
CA ILE A 37 -9.14 -9.24 -31.57
C ILE A 37 -8.00 -8.78 -30.66
N LEU A 38 -8.37 -8.28 -29.47
CA LEU A 38 -7.43 -8.00 -28.40
C LEU A 38 -6.94 -9.37 -27.89
N TRP A 39 -5.80 -9.82 -28.41
CA TRP A 39 -5.08 -10.96 -27.84
C TRP A 39 -4.98 -10.75 -26.34
N PRO A 40 -5.35 -11.73 -25.49
CA PRO A 40 -5.23 -11.58 -24.06
C PRO A 40 -3.74 -11.38 -23.78
N TYR A 41 -3.35 -10.15 -23.48
CA TYR A 41 -2.06 -9.86 -22.90
C TYR A 41 -1.88 -10.87 -21.77
N PRO A 42 -0.79 -11.67 -21.75
CA PRO A 42 -0.59 -12.62 -20.68
C PRO A 42 -0.60 -11.81 -19.38
N ARG A 43 -1.71 -11.91 -18.63
CA ARG A 43 -1.77 -11.38 -17.28
C ARG A 43 -0.61 -12.08 -16.58
N PRO A 44 0.35 -11.35 -16.00
CA PRO A 44 1.30 -11.96 -15.10
C PRO A 44 0.47 -12.78 -14.11
N LEU A 45 0.72 -14.08 -14.04
CA LEU A 45 0.20 -14.91 -12.96
C LEU A 45 0.44 -14.12 -11.67
N PRO A 46 -0.53 -14.05 -10.73
CA PRO A 46 -0.27 -13.39 -9.46
C PRO A 46 0.99 -14.03 -8.91
N ARG A 47 2.10 -13.29 -8.87
CA ARG A 47 3.25 -13.71 -8.06
C ARG A 47 2.62 -14.00 -6.71
N GLU A 48 2.83 -15.17 -6.14
CA GLU A 48 2.39 -15.40 -4.77
C GLU A 48 2.94 -14.21 -3.97
N HIS A 49 2.06 -13.31 -3.49
CA HIS A 49 2.46 -12.02 -2.93
C HIS A 49 3.02 -12.26 -1.52
N ARG A 50 4.04 -13.11 -1.40
CA ARG A 50 4.65 -13.45 -0.13
C ARG A 50 5.52 -12.29 0.31
N VAL A 51 5.39 -11.94 1.57
CA VAL A 51 6.24 -10.98 2.26
C VAL A 51 7.38 -11.73 2.91
N ARG A 52 8.61 -11.30 2.64
CA ARG A 52 9.81 -11.79 3.29
C ARG A 52 9.87 -11.19 4.70
N VAL A 53 9.88 -12.03 5.72
CA VAL A 53 10.04 -11.63 7.12
C VAL A 53 11.38 -12.15 7.62
N GLU A 54 12.25 -11.23 8.01
CA GLU A 54 13.58 -11.51 8.53
C GLU A 54 13.59 -11.28 10.03
N PHE A 55 13.94 -12.31 10.78
CA PHE A 55 14.17 -12.24 12.22
C PHE A 55 15.68 -12.19 12.44
N ASP A 56 16.15 -11.15 13.11
CA ASP A 56 17.55 -10.88 13.34
C ASP A 56 17.79 -10.71 14.84
N ALA A 57 18.29 -11.76 15.47
CA ALA A 57 18.53 -11.80 16.89
C ALA A 57 19.87 -11.12 17.19
N GLN A 58 19.82 -9.95 17.80
CA GLN A 58 20.98 -9.15 18.16
C GLN A 58 21.56 -9.62 19.51
N GLY A 59 22.85 -9.37 19.72
CA GLY A 59 23.56 -9.73 20.95
C GLY A 59 23.81 -11.24 21.11
N THR A 60 23.99 -11.68 22.36
CA THR A 60 24.32 -13.07 22.72
C THR A 60 23.19 -13.80 23.44
N ASP A 61 22.11 -13.10 23.80
CA ASP A 61 20.99 -13.68 24.54
C ASP A 61 20.26 -14.76 23.73
N TRP A 62 19.74 -15.77 24.43
CA TRP A 62 18.89 -16.79 23.84
C TRP A 62 17.42 -16.36 23.92
N GLY A 63 16.67 -16.65 22.86
CA GLY A 63 15.27 -16.29 22.78
C GLY A 63 14.46 -17.28 21.96
N ALA A 64 13.18 -16.98 21.81
CA ALA A 64 12.24 -17.72 21.00
C ALA A 64 11.27 -16.76 20.35
N VAL A 65 10.95 -17.02 19.08
CA VAL A 65 9.97 -16.26 18.31
C VAL A 65 8.79 -17.16 18.02
N TYR A 66 7.61 -16.69 18.41
CA TYR A 66 6.34 -17.33 18.15
C TYR A 66 5.53 -16.49 17.18
N LEU A 67 4.90 -17.15 16.23
CA LEU A 67 3.98 -16.55 15.28
C LEU A 67 2.66 -17.31 15.35
N ASP A 68 1.58 -16.61 15.68
CA ASP A 68 0.27 -17.19 16.02
C ASP A 68 0.36 -18.30 17.08
N GLY A 69 1.19 -18.07 18.10
CA GLY A 69 1.45 -19.01 19.20
C GLY A 69 2.30 -20.23 18.82
N ARG A 70 2.73 -20.36 17.56
CA ARG A 70 3.61 -21.43 17.08
C ARG A 70 5.06 -20.99 17.11
N LEU A 71 5.93 -21.82 17.68
CA LEU A 71 7.37 -21.56 17.67
C LEU A 71 7.90 -21.66 16.22
N ILE A 72 8.38 -20.55 15.67
CA ILE A 72 8.93 -20.50 14.31
C ILE A 72 10.45 -20.42 14.29
N TYR A 73 11.06 -19.92 15.37
CA TYR A 73 12.49 -19.65 15.40
C TYR A 73 13.03 -19.60 16.83
N ARG A 74 14.21 -20.20 17.04
CA ARG A 74 15.03 -20.05 18.25
C ARG A 74 16.44 -19.68 17.82
N PRO A 75 16.91 -18.43 18.08
CA PRO A 75 18.30 -18.08 17.84
C PRO A 75 19.25 -18.94 18.68
N HIS A 76 20.31 -19.42 18.04
CA HIS A 76 21.44 -20.13 18.66
C HIS A 76 22.73 -19.32 18.46
N ASN A 77 23.82 -19.72 19.12
CA ASN A 77 25.06 -18.95 19.11
C ASN A 77 25.61 -18.63 17.70
N PHE A 78 25.45 -19.55 16.74
CA PHE A 78 25.95 -19.39 15.37
C PHE A 78 24.83 -19.21 14.32
N ASP A 79 23.56 -19.33 14.73
CA ASP A 79 22.40 -19.15 13.87
C ASP A 79 21.49 -18.12 14.53
N ARG A 80 21.72 -16.85 14.18
CA ARG A 80 21.02 -15.69 14.75
C ARG A 80 20.09 -15.00 13.77
N GLN A 81 19.93 -15.53 12.56
CA GLN A 81 19.01 -14.99 11.57
C GLN A 81 18.08 -16.05 10.99
N LYS A 82 16.80 -15.71 10.88
CA LYS A 82 15.80 -16.56 10.22
C LYS A 82 14.98 -15.76 9.23
N THR A 83 14.88 -16.26 8.01
CA THR A 83 13.97 -15.72 7.00
C THR A 83 12.77 -16.63 6.82
N LEU A 84 11.56 -16.04 6.78
CA LEU A 84 10.31 -16.69 6.40
C LEU A 84 9.66 -15.94 5.23
N TYR A 85 8.82 -16.65 4.47
CA TYR A 85 7.99 -16.06 3.44
C TYR A 85 6.53 -16.33 3.78
N LEU A 86 5.82 -15.29 4.21
CA LEU A 86 4.45 -15.37 4.68
C LEU A 86 3.50 -14.74 3.65
N PRO A 87 2.28 -15.27 3.45
CA PRO A 87 1.28 -14.55 2.66
C PRO A 87 0.89 -13.23 3.36
N PRO A 88 0.28 -12.28 2.64
CA PRO A 88 -0.25 -11.06 3.25
C PRO A 88 -1.30 -11.41 4.30
N GLY A 89 -1.32 -10.69 5.41
CA GLY A 89 -2.22 -10.97 6.53
C GLY A 89 -1.71 -10.44 7.86
N GLY A 90 -2.57 -10.54 8.88
CA GLY A 90 -2.25 -10.21 10.27
C GLY A 90 -1.73 -11.43 11.02
N TYR A 91 -0.59 -11.29 11.69
CA TYR A 91 0.05 -12.36 12.45
C TYR A 91 0.37 -11.89 13.87
N ARG A 92 0.01 -12.69 14.87
CA ARG A 92 0.40 -12.43 16.26
C ARG A 92 1.87 -12.81 16.43
N LEU A 93 2.72 -11.85 16.81
CA LEU A 93 4.13 -12.08 17.10
C LEU A 93 4.36 -12.01 18.61
N GLU A 94 5.08 -13.00 19.14
CA GLU A 94 5.61 -12.97 20.51
C GLU A 94 7.10 -13.29 20.46
N ILE A 95 7.91 -12.48 21.14
CA ILE A 95 9.34 -12.70 21.30
C ILE A 95 9.62 -12.86 22.78
N THR A 96 10.22 -13.98 23.16
CA THR A 96 10.52 -14.33 24.55
C THR A 96 12.00 -14.70 24.72
N GLY A 97 12.44 -14.80 25.97
CA GLY A 97 13.65 -15.51 26.33
C GLY A 97 13.49 -17.03 26.19
N VAL A 98 14.37 -17.78 26.87
CA VAL A 98 14.38 -19.26 26.87
C VAL A 98 13.05 -19.85 27.34
N VAL A 99 12.40 -19.18 28.30
CA VAL A 99 11.08 -19.55 28.82
C VAL A 99 10.03 -18.57 28.33
N ARG A 100 8.82 -19.08 28.03
CA ARG A 100 7.75 -18.26 27.44
C ARG A 100 7.24 -17.15 28.38
N SER A 101 7.46 -17.29 29.70
CA SER A 101 7.13 -16.25 30.69
C SER A 101 8.08 -15.06 30.70
N ASP A 102 9.29 -15.20 30.11
CA ASP A 102 10.24 -14.09 29.92
C ASP A 102 9.89 -13.36 28.62
N LEU A 103 8.77 -12.64 28.61
CA LEU A 103 8.27 -11.94 27.42
C LEU A 103 9.08 -10.67 27.18
N TRP A 104 9.65 -10.52 25.99
CA TRP A 104 10.41 -9.33 25.58
C TRP A 104 9.54 -8.35 24.79
N ALA A 105 8.70 -8.87 23.89
CA ALA A 105 7.68 -8.09 23.20
C ALA A 105 6.53 -8.98 22.68
N SER A 106 5.35 -8.39 22.56
CA SER A 106 4.20 -8.98 21.86
C SER A 106 3.44 -7.92 21.07
N GLY A 107 2.74 -8.36 20.02
CA GLY A 107 1.96 -7.48 19.17
C GLY A 107 1.57 -8.16 17.85
N TYR A 108 1.07 -7.39 16.90
CA TYR A 108 0.62 -7.86 15.60
C TYR A 108 1.48 -7.33 14.46
N LEU A 109 1.87 -8.24 13.56
CA LEU A 109 2.44 -7.91 12.26
C LEU A 109 1.33 -7.82 11.22
N ASP A 110 1.17 -6.67 10.58
CA ASP A 110 0.27 -6.49 9.42
C ASP A 110 1.09 -6.52 8.12
N LEU A 111 1.06 -7.65 7.42
CA LEU A 111 1.88 -7.91 6.24
C LEU A 111 1.11 -7.65 4.95
N GLY A 112 1.73 -6.91 4.03
CA GLY A 112 1.25 -6.73 2.66
C GLY A 112 0.25 -5.60 2.44
N ARG A 113 -0.08 -4.81 3.46
CA ARG A 113 -0.91 -3.59 3.33
C ARG A 113 -0.25 -2.51 2.46
N ASP A 114 1.04 -2.24 2.71
CA ASP A 114 1.72 -1.05 2.18
C ASP A 114 2.66 -1.34 1.00
N HIS A 115 2.44 -2.42 0.24
CA HIS A 115 3.33 -2.95 -0.81
C HIS A 115 4.77 -3.29 -0.36
N SER A 116 5.11 -3.14 0.93
CA SER A 116 6.38 -3.59 1.47
C SER A 116 6.49 -5.11 1.35
N GLN A 117 7.47 -5.57 0.59
CA GLN A 117 7.73 -7.00 0.39
C GLN A 117 8.70 -7.56 1.42
N ILE A 118 9.31 -6.71 2.24
CA ILE A 118 10.30 -7.08 3.24
C ILE A 118 9.92 -6.45 4.58
N VAL A 119 10.01 -7.26 5.64
CA VAL A 119 9.85 -6.86 7.03
C VAL A 119 11.04 -7.41 7.81
N VAL A 120 11.71 -6.57 8.58
CA VAL A 120 12.86 -6.96 9.39
C VAL A 120 12.53 -6.74 10.85
N VAL A 121 12.55 -7.81 11.63
CA VAL A 121 12.33 -7.83 13.07
C VAL A 121 13.68 -8.05 13.74
N ARG A 122 14.24 -6.98 14.30
CA ARG A 122 15.46 -7.03 15.10
C ARG A 122 15.09 -7.12 16.56
N PHE A 123 15.72 -8.02 17.31
CA PHE A 123 15.39 -8.19 18.72
C PHE A 123 16.58 -8.61 19.56
N SER A 124 16.62 -8.12 20.80
CA SER A 124 17.56 -8.55 21.83
C SER A 124 16.96 -8.31 23.21
N LYS A 125 17.48 -8.97 24.25
CA LYS A 125 17.00 -8.76 25.61
C LYS A 125 17.26 -7.32 26.09
N ALA A 126 18.45 -6.79 25.81
CA ALA A 126 18.84 -5.44 26.25
C ALA A 126 18.28 -4.32 25.36
N GLY A 127 18.20 -4.55 24.04
CA GLY A 127 17.76 -3.54 23.08
C GLY A 127 16.27 -3.58 22.74
N GLY A 128 15.51 -4.52 23.30
CA GLY A 128 14.10 -4.71 22.98
C GLY A 128 13.87 -5.21 21.55
N VAL A 129 12.72 -4.85 20.98
CA VAL A 129 12.28 -5.29 19.64
C VAL A 129 12.04 -4.09 18.75
N THR A 130 12.64 -4.12 17.56
CA THR A 130 12.47 -3.10 16.52
C THR A 130 11.99 -3.78 15.25
N VAL A 131 10.86 -3.31 14.70
CA VAL A 131 10.32 -3.81 13.44
C VAL A 131 10.48 -2.73 12.38
N SER A 132 11.07 -3.09 11.23
CA SER A 132 11.25 -2.23 10.07
C SER A 132 10.46 -2.79 8.88
N GLY A 133 9.86 -1.91 8.08
CA GLY A 133 9.00 -2.28 6.96
C GLY A 133 8.09 -1.12 6.57
N GLY A 134 6.83 -1.43 6.25
CA GLY A 134 5.80 -0.42 6.02
C GLY A 134 5.45 0.38 7.30
N PRO A 135 4.89 1.60 7.17
CA PRO A 135 4.58 2.49 8.30
C PRO A 135 3.64 1.90 9.36
N TYR A 136 2.86 0.86 9.02
CA TYR A 136 1.91 0.22 9.94
C TYR A 136 2.14 -1.28 10.12
N VAL A 137 3.35 -1.75 9.78
CA VAL A 137 3.67 -3.18 9.82
C VAL A 137 3.64 -3.76 11.23
N TRP A 138 3.80 -2.94 12.27
CA TRP A 138 3.89 -3.38 13.66
C TRP A 138 2.90 -2.63 14.55
N ILE A 139 2.10 -3.39 15.29
CA ILE A 139 1.13 -2.91 16.26
C ILE A 139 1.47 -3.56 17.61
N PRO A 140 2.20 -2.88 18.51
CA PRO A 140 2.54 -3.42 19.83
C PRO A 140 1.29 -3.53 20.72
N ASP A 141 1.30 -4.47 21.66
CA ASP A 141 0.30 -4.55 22.75
C ASP A 141 0.48 -3.50 23.84
#